data_AF-A0A2T5HJT5-F1
#
_entry.id   AF-A0A2T5HJT5-F1
#
_cell.length_a   1.000
_cell.length_b   1.000
_cell.length_c   1.000
_cell.angle_alpha   90.00
_cell.angle_beta   90.00
_cell.angle_gamma   90.00
#
_symmetry.space_group_name_H-M   'P 1'
#
loop_
_entity.id
_entity.type
_entity.pdbx_description
1 polymer ?
#
loop_
_entity_poly.entity_id
_entity_poly.type
_entity_poly.pdbx_seq_one_letter_code
_entity_poly.pdbx_strand_id
1 'polypeptide(L)'
;MDQREEFYNRLERVSRPSQGVLHRMGPSQTRTHGRNQHLKEMLARHRAQGVHGASAMEPRLKLTQVLCYLLAFAMGGLAAVIARWLRFQLSDGVISVSADLDLALDVIFAIVIAFILREAVSLSAVKHMGAQFAGILLAMVTMHNVVHEMPDVFSRLFSPQWVAHVTDTTEPGTLSFRGHSYPI
;
A
#
# COMPACT_ATOMS: atom_id res chain seq x y z
N MET A 1 -38.18 79.70 12.82
CA MET A 1 -36.83 79.24 12.40
C MET A 1 -36.36 78.03 13.23
N ASP A 2 -37.22 77.39 14.04
CA ASP A 2 -36.82 76.39 15.04
C ASP A 2 -36.53 74.97 14.54
N GLN A 3 -37.19 74.50 13.48
CA GLN A 3 -37.06 73.09 13.06
C GLN A 3 -35.66 72.72 12.57
N ARG A 4 -34.94 73.70 12.01
CA ARG A 4 -33.58 73.46 11.51
C ARG A 4 -32.58 73.32 12.66
N GLU A 5 -32.73 74.12 13.71
CA GLU A 5 -31.88 74.02 14.90
C GLU A 5 -32.15 72.73 15.67
N GLU A 6 -33.41 72.31 15.75
CA GLU A 6 -33.76 71.03 16.38
C GLU A 6 -33.14 69.83 15.64
N PHE A 7 -33.07 69.91 14.30
CA PHE A 7 -32.45 68.88 13.48
C PHE A 7 -30.93 68.82 13.67
N TYR A 8 -30.25 69.98 13.72
CA TYR A 8 -28.81 70.02 13.99
C TYR A 8 -28.47 69.56 15.42
N ASN A 9 -29.29 69.92 16.42
CA ASN A 9 -29.10 69.45 17.79
C ASN A 9 -29.29 67.93 17.94
N ARG A 10 -30.18 67.31 17.15
CA ARG A 10 -30.32 65.83 17.12
C ARG A 10 -29.11 65.16 16.47
N LEU A 11 -28.57 65.72 15.39
CA LEU A 11 -27.37 65.20 14.74
C LEU A 11 -26.13 65.31 15.64
N GLU A 12 -26.00 66.40 16.41
CA GLU A 12 -24.90 66.53 17.37
C GLU A 12 -25.00 65.50 18.51
N ARG A 13 -26.23 65.19 18.95
CA ARG A 13 -26.47 64.20 20.00
C ARG A 13 -26.19 62.76 19.56
N VAL A 14 -26.36 62.45 18.27
CA VAL A 14 -26.05 61.12 17.69
C VAL A 14 -24.57 60.97 17.34
N SER A 15 -23.87 62.07 17.06
CA SER A 15 -22.44 62.06 16.66
C SER A 15 -21.46 62.19 17.82
N ARG A 16 -21.92 62.47 19.05
CA ARG A 16 -21.08 62.28 20.25
C ARG A 16 -20.93 60.79 20.54
N PRO A 17 -19.73 60.19 20.39
CA PRO A 17 -19.53 58.83 20.87
C PRO A 17 -19.72 58.86 22.39
N SER A 18 -20.63 58.04 22.89
CA SER A 18 -20.77 57.78 24.32
C SER A 18 -19.40 57.39 24.88
N GLN A 19 -18.79 58.27 25.68
CA GLN A 19 -17.62 57.98 26.51
C GLN A 19 -17.93 56.98 27.65
N GLY A 20 -18.97 56.16 27.49
CA GLY A 20 -19.45 55.17 28.44
C GLY A 20 -19.65 53.79 27.84
N VAL A 21 -19.10 53.49 26.66
CA VAL A 21 -18.91 52.08 26.26
C VAL A 21 -17.68 51.55 27.00
N LEU A 22 -17.82 51.39 28.32
CA LEU A 22 -17.21 50.28 29.02
C LEU A 22 -17.35 49.09 28.10
N HIS A 23 -16.22 48.49 27.69
CA HIS A 23 -16.18 47.14 27.17
C HIS A 23 -16.89 46.21 28.17
N ARG A 24 -18.22 46.15 28.11
CA ARG A 24 -19.01 45.02 28.59
C ARG A 24 -18.77 43.91 27.59
N MET A 25 -17.55 43.39 27.64
CA MET A 25 -17.21 42.08 27.13
C MET A 25 -18.15 41.12 27.87
N GLY A 26 -19.20 40.67 27.19
CA GLY A 26 -20.20 39.82 27.80
C GLY A 26 -19.57 38.55 28.39
N PRO A 27 -20.18 37.92 29.41
CA PRO A 27 -19.61 36.74 30.08
C PRO A 27 -19.34 35.54 29.15
N SER A 28 -19.94 35.53 27.95
CA SER A 28 -19.66 34.55 26.89
C SER A 28 -18.39 34.85 26.09
N GLN A 29 -17.99 36.12 26.01
CA GLN A 29 -16.83 36.57 25.25
C GLN A 29 -15.53 36.41 26.06
N THR A 30 -15.58 36.57 27.38
CA THR A 30 -14.45 36.27 28.28
C THR A 30 -14.11 34.76 28.32
N ARG A 31 -15.14 33.89 28.29
CA ARG A 31 -14.95 32.43 28.28
C ARG A 31 -14.31 31.91 26.98
N THR A 32 -14.71 32.47 25.84
CA THR A 32 -14.13 32.13 24.53
C THR A 32 -12.73 32.70 24.38
N HIS A 33 -12.48 33.91 24.91
CA HIS A 33 -11.15 34.52 24.90
C HIS A 33 -10.14 33.73 25.73
N GLY A 34 -10.50 33.30 26.94
CA GLY A 34 -9.64 32.45 27.78
C GLY A 34 -9.34 31.10 27.13
N ARG A 35 -10.33 30.48 26.47
CA ARG A 35 -10.13 29.21 25.75
C ARG A 35 -9.17 29.36 24.56
N ASN A 36 -9.28 30.47 23.83
CA ASN A 36 -8.40 30.76 22.69
C ASN A 36 -6.97 31.08 23.12
N GLN A 37 -6.79 31.74 24.27
CA GLN A 37 -5.45 31.96 24.84
C GLN A 37 -4.81 30.64 25.29
N HIS A 38 -5.57 29.78 25.97
CA HIS A 38 -5.09 28.45 26.37
C HIS A 38 -4.70 27.57 25.17
N LEU A 39 -5.48 27.61 24.07
CA LEU A 39 -5.14 26.95 22.81
C LEU A 39 -3.84 27.48 22.20
N LYS A 40 -3.63 28.80 22.21
CA LYS A 40 -2.38 29.41 21.72
C LYS A 40 -1.18 29.01 22.57
N GLU A 41 -1.32 28.96 23.88
CA GLU A 41 -0.27 28.45 24.78
C GLU A 41 0.00 26.95 24.56
N MET A 42 -1.05 26.14 24.37
CA MET A 42 -0.91 24.71 24.12
C MET A 42 -0.23 24.45 22.78
N LEU A 43 -0.58 25.21 21.74
CA LEU A 43 0.09 25.16 20.43
C LEU A 43 1.52 25.68 20.49
N ALA A 44 1.79 26.75 21.24
CA ALA A 44 3.13 27.26 21.47
C ALA A 44 3.99 26.26 22.24
N ARG A 45 3.42 25.57 23.24
CA ARG A 45 4.07 24.46 23.96
C ARG A 45 4.32 23.27 23.03
N HIS A 46 3.37 22.87 22.19
CA HIS A 46 3.59 21.81 21.19
C HIS A 46 4.66 22.19 20.15
N ARG A 47 4.74 23.47 19.77
CA ARG A 47 5.74 23.99 18.84
C ARG A 47 7.12 24.11 19.49
N ALA A 48 7.19 24.52 20.76
CA ALA A 48 8.42 24.69 21.53
C ALA A 48 8.95 23.38 22.14
N GLN A 49 8.07 22.43 22.47
CA GLN A 49 8.44 21.06 22.85
C GLN A 49 9.02 20.27 21.69
N GLY A 50 8.99 20.85 20.48
CA GLY A 50 9.60 20.25 19.32
C GLY A 50 8.86 18.98 18.94
N VAL A 51 8.37 18.94 17.71
CA VAL A 51 8.33 17.67 17.00
C VAL A 51 9.79 17.28 16.71
N HIS A 52 10.53 17.01 17.78
CA HIS A 52 11.89 16.51 17.85
C HIS A 52 11.86 15.18 18.63
N GLY A 53 10.93 14.32 18.23
CA GLY A 53 11.17 12.88 18.17
C GLY A 53 11.68 12.44 16.80
N ALA A 54 12.07 13.37 15.93
CA ALA A 54 12.63 13.12 14.62
C ALA A 54 14.13 13.40 14.64
N SER A 55 14.93 12.43 15.10
CA SER A 55 16.36 12.28 14.77
C SER A 55 16.92 11.08 15.55
N ALA A 56 16.79 9.88 14.96
CA ALA A 56 17.58 8.66 15.26
C ALA A 56 16.98 7.36 14.64
N MET A 57 15.89 7.44 13.86
CA MET A 57 15.21 6.26 13.31
C MET A 57 14.99 6.33 11.78
N GLU A 58 15.93 6.89 11.02
CA GLU A 58 15.79 6.97 9.54
C GLU A 58 16.48 5.89 8.68
N PRO A 59 17.52 5.14 9.12
CA PRO A 59 18.02 4.03 8.30
C PRO A 59 17.16 2.76 8.43
N ARG A 60 16.59 2.50 9.62
CA ARG A 60 15.80 1.29 9.87
C ARG A 60 14.48 1.27 9.09
N LEU A 61 13.83 2.42 8.91
CA LEU A 61 12.55 2.50 8.18
C LEU A 61 12.72 2.09 6.70
N LYS A 62 13.81 2.54 6.06
CA LYS A 62 14.11 2.22 4.66
C LYS A 62 14.47 0.74 4.47
N LEU A 63 15.29 0.18 5.37
CA LEU A 63 15.66 -1.23 5.30
C LEU A 63 14.44 -2.15 5.51
N THR A 64 13.60 -1.85 6.50
CA THR A 64 12.35 -2.59 6.72
C THR A 64 11.43 -2.49 5.51
N GLN A 65 11.33 -1.31 4.89
CA GLN A 65 10.50 -1.13 3.70
C GLN A 65 11.00 -1.94 2.49
N VAL A 66 12.30 -1.93 2.22
CA VAL A 66 12.91 -2.77 1.16
C VAL A 66 12.68 -4.24 1.46
N LEU A 67 12.88 -4.66 2.72
CA LEU A 67 12.65 -6.04 3.14
C LEU A 67 11.18 -6.45 2.96
N CYS A 68 10.22 -5.57 3.26
CA CYS A 68 8.80 -5.82 3.02
C CYS A 68 8.49 -6.00 1.52
N TYR A 69 9.13 -5.24 0.64
CA TYR A 69 8.97 -5.43 -0.81
C TYR A 69 9.57 -6.76 -1.29
N LEU A 70 10.74 -7.15 -0.79
CA LEU A 70 11.34 -8.45 -1.11
C LEU A 70 10.49 -9.61 -0.60
N LEU A 71 9.97 -9.52 0.63
CA LEU A 71 9.06 -10.52 1.19
C LEU A 71 7.77 -10.61 0.39
N ALA A 72 7.18 -9.48 -0.02
CA ALA A 72 6.00 -9.48 -0.85
C ALA A 72 6.26 -10.11 -2.23
N PHE A 73 7.41 -9.82 -2.83
CA PHE A 73 7.85 -10.42 -4.08
C PHE A 73 8.02 -11.94 -3.95
N ALA A 74 8.75 -12.40 -2.93
CA ALA A 74 8.95 -13.82 -2.66
C ALA A 74 7.62 -14.54 -2.38
N MET A 75 6.71 -13.91 -1.64
CA MET A 75 5.37 -14.44 -1.37
C MET A 75 4.54 -14.57 -2.66
N GLY A 76 4.71 -13.66 -3.62
CA GLY A 76 4.12 -13.77 -4.95
C GLY A 76 4.66 -14.95 -5.74
N GLY A 77 5.99 -15.12 -5.77
CA GLY A 77 6.61 -16.26 -6.43
C GLY A 77 6.18 -17.60 -5.82
N LEU A 78 6.12 -17.67 -4.48
CA LEU A 78 5.64 -18.86 -3.78
C LEU A 78 4.17 -19.16 -4.08
N ALA A 79 3.32 -18.12 -4.14
CA ALA A 79 1.92 -18.29 -4.52
C ALA A 79 1.77 -18.89 -5.92
N ALA A 80 2.61 -18.48 -6.88
CA ALA A 80 2.61 -19.06 -8.23
C ALA A 80 3.03 -20.54 -8.24
N VAL A 81 4.04 -20.92 -7.45
CA VAL A 81 4.47 -22.32 -7.32
C VAL A 81 3.36 -23.17 -6.70
N ILE A 82 2.72 -22.70 -5.63
CA ILE A 82 1.62 -23.42 -4.97
C ILE A 82 0.41 -23.50 -5.91
N ALA A 83 0.11 -22.44 -6.67
CA ALA A 83 -0.95 -22.44 -7.68
C ALA A 83 -0.74 -23.55 -8.71
N ARG A 84 0.47 -23.62 -9.26
CA ARG A 84 0.83 -24.63 -10.24
C ARG A 84 0.81 -26.04 -9.65
N TRP A 85 1.25 -26.20 -8.41
CA TRP A 85 1.18 -27.47 -7.68
C TRP A 85 -0.27 -27.92 -7.45
N LEU A 86 -1.12 -27.03 -6.95
CA LEU A 86 -2.53 -27.33 -6.71
C LEU A 86 -3.23 -27.70 -8.00
N ARG A 87 -2.95 -26.97 -9.08
CA ARG A 87 -3.49 -27.30 -10.40
C ARG A 87 -3.02 -28.66 -10.90
N PHE A 88 -1.74 -28.98 -10.74
CA PHE A 88 -1.20 -30.29 -11.11
C PHE A 88 -1.96 -31.42 -10.38
N GLN A 89 -2.21 -31.26 -9.08
CA GLN A 89 -2.96 -32.22 -8.28
C GLN A 89 -4.44 -32.32 -8.68
N LEU A 90 -5.09 -31.20 -9.03
CA LEU A 90 -6.48 -31.18 -9.46
C LEU A 90 -6.68 -31.73 -10.88
N SER A 91 -5.65 -31.71 -11.71
CA SER A 91 -5.71 -32.13 -13.12
C SER A 91 -5.22 -33.57 -13.31
N ASP A 92 -4.95 -34.33 -12.24
CA ASP A 92 -4.32 -35.66 -12.27
C ASP A 92 -3.06 -35.72 -13.16
N GLY A 93 -2.30 -34.62 -13.22
CA GLY A 93 -1.12 -34.50 -14.08
C GLY A 93 -1.39 -34.42 -15.58
N VAL A 94 -2.63 -34.22 -16.01
CA VAL A 94 -2.98 -34.01 -17.42
C VAL A 94 -2.37 -32.68 -17.92
N ILE A 95 -1.53 -32.79 -18.94
CA ILE A 95 -0.89 -31.65 -19.61
C ILE A 95 -1.89 -31.06 -20.61
N SER A 96 -2.17 -29.77 -20.48
CA SER A 96 -3.26 -29.06 -21.15
C SER A 96 -3.08 -28.88 -22.67
N VAL A 97 -4.19 -28.54 -23.33
CA VAL A 97 -4.34 -28.42 -24.78
C VAL A 97 -3.94 -27.03 -25.31
N SER A 98 -3.80 -26.00 -24.45
CA SER A 98 -3.43 -24.64 -24.89
C SER A 98 -2.64 -23.82 -23.85
N ALA A 99 -1.49 -23.28 -24.27
CA ALA A 99 -0.57 -22.51 -23.42
C ALA A 99 -1.18 -21.21 -22.87
N ASP A 100 -2.04 -20.53 -23.64
CA ASP A 100 -2.66 -19.27 -23.22
C ASP A 100 -3.70 -19.48 -22.10
N LEU A 101 -4.51 -20.54 -22.19
CA LEU A 101 -5.45 -20.91 -21.13
C LEU A 101 -4.69 -21.33 -19.87
N ASP A 102 -3.58 -22.03 -20.04
CA ASP A 102 -2.75 -22.47 -18.91
C ASP A 102 -2.18 -21.30 -18.14
N LEU A 103 -1.59 -20.34 -18.87
CA LEU A 103 -1.08 -19.13 -18.27
C LEU A 103 -2.20 -18.35 -17.55
N ALA A 104 -3.37 -18.19 -18.17
CA ALA A 104 -4.49 -17.45 -17.58
C ALA A 104 -4.97 -18.09 -16.28
N LEU A 105 -5.15 -19.41 -16.28
CA LEU A 105 -5.55 -20.15 -15.08
C LEU A 105 -4.49 -20.06 -13.99
N ASP A 106 -3.21 -20.22 -14.33
CA ASP A 106 -2.12 -20.10 -13.34
C ASP A 106 -2.09 -18.70 -12.71
N VAL A 107 -2.36 -17.65 -13.49
CA VAL A 107 -2.49 -16.27 -12.97
C VAL A 107 -3.66 -16.15 -12.00
N ILE A 108 -4.83 -16.67 -12.36
CA ILE A 108 -6.01 -16.62 -11.49
C ILE A 108 -5.75 -17.37 -10.18
N PHE A 109 -5.24 -18.60 -10.23
CA PHE A 109 -4.92 -19.38 -9.03
C PHE A 109 -3.84 -18.69 -8.19
N ALA A 110 -2.78 -18.17 -8.82
CA ALA A 110 -1.71 -17.47 -8.11
C ALA A 110 -2.22 -16.21 -7.40
N ILE A 111 -3.12 -15.44 -8.03
CA ILE A 111 -3.76 -14.28 -7.40
C ILE A 111 -4.58 -14.71 -6.19
N VAL A 112 -5.42 -15.75 -6.31
CA VAL A 112 -6.24 -16.26 -5.20
C VAL A 112 -5.36 -16.72 -4.03
N ILE A 113 -4.33 -17.51 -4.30
CA ILE A 113 -3.39 -17.99 -3.27
C ILE A 113 -2.60 -16.83 -2.66
N ALA A 114 -2.18 -15.87 -3.48
CA ALA A 114 -1.51 -14.66 -3.04
C ALA A 114 -2.36 -13.85 -2.05
N PHE A 115 -3.68 -13.77 -2.28
CA PHE A 115 -4.62 -13.14 -1.33
C PHE A 115 -4.74 -13.94 -0.03
N ILE A 116 -4.87 -15.27 -0.10
CA ILE A 116 -4.97 -16.13 1.09
C ILE A 116 -3.70 -16.04 1.95
N LEU A 117 -2.52 -16.17 1.32
CA LEU A 117 -1.22 -16.03 2.02
C LEU A 117 -1.06 -14.64 2.61
N ARG A 118 -1.49 -13.60 1.90
CA ARG A 118 -1.42 -12.23 2.41
C ARG A 118 -2.30 -12.03 3.64
N GLU A 119 -3.52 -12.55 3.62
CA GLU A 119 -4.44 -12.48 4.77
C GLU A 119 -3.85 -13.19 5.98
N ALA A 120 -3.26 -14.37 5.78
CA ALA A 120 -2.59 -15.11 6.84
C ALA A 120 -1.41 -14.35 7.47
N VAL A 121 -0.74 -13.48 6.72
CA VAL A 121 0.43 -12.72 7.20
C VAL A 121 0.04 -11.28 7.62
N SER A 122 -1.22 -10.86 7.46
CA SER A 122 -1.73 -9.54 7.89
C SER A 122 -0.91 -8.33 7.39
N LEU A 123 -0.33 -8.41 6.18
CA LEU A 123 0.38 -7.28 5.56
C LEU A 123 -0.62 -6.23 5.04
N SER A 124 -0.30 -4.95 5.25
CA SER A 124 -1.07 -3.81 4.74
C SER A 124 -1.27 -3.89 3.21
N ALA A 125 -2.54 -4.03 2.82
CA ALA A 125 -2.99 -4.62 1.56
C ALA A 125 -2.63 -3.88 0.25
N VAL A 126 -2.22 -2.61 0.28
CA VAL A 126 -2.15 -1.81 -0.96
C VAL A 126 -0.71 -1.51 -1.39
N LYS A 127 0.20 -1.27 -0.45
CA LYS A 127 1.55 -0.74 -0.76
C LYS A 127 2.51 -1.74 -1.39
N HIS A 128 2.27 -3.04 -1.21
CA HIS A 128 3.17 -4.11 -1.67
C HIS A 128 2.55 -5.01 -2.75
N MET A 129 1.35 -4.67 -3.21
CA MET A 129 0.62 -5.50 -4.18
C MET A 129 1.33 -5.60 -5.53
N GLY A 130 1.97 -4.50 -5.98
CA GLY A 130 2.77 -4.50 -7.21
C GLY A 130 3.97 -5.45 -7.15
N ALA A 131 4.69 -5.48 -6.03
CA ALA A 131 5.83 -6.39 -5.85
C ALA A 131 5.39 -7.85 -5.80
N GLN A 132 4.26 -8.14 -5.13
CA GLN A 132 3.70 -9.49 -5.12
C GLN A 132 3.28 -9.94 -6.53
N PHE A 133 2.64 -9.05 -7.31
CA PHE A 133 2.28 -9.35 -8.68
C PHE A 133 3.52 -9.57 -9.58
N ALA A 134 4.55 -8.74 -9.43
CA ALA A 134 5.82 -8.94 -10.12
C ALA A 134 6.47 -10.29 -9.78
N GLY A 135 6.39 -10.72 -8.51
CA GLY A 135 6.87 -12.03 -8.07
C GLY A 135 6.12 -13.19 -8.71
N ILE A 136 4.79 -13.09 -8.82
CA ILE A 136 3.95 -14.07 -9.52
C ILE A 136 4.39 -14.18 -10.98
N LEU A 137 4.45 -13.04 -11.69
CA LEU A 137 4.80 -13.02 -13.11
C LEU A 137 6.21 -13.54 -13.37
N LEU A 138 7.19 -13.13 -12.57
CA LEU A 138 8.57 -13.63 -12.72
C LEU A 138 8.59 -15.15 -12.53
N ALA A 139 8.00 -15.65 -11.44
CA ALA A 139 7.97 -17.09 -11.18
C ALA A 139 7.32 -17.88 -12.32
N MET A 140 6.25 -17.36 -12.95
CA MET A 140 5.61 -18.05 -14.08
C MET A 140 6.55 -18.25 -15.27
N VAL A 141 7.37 -17.25 -15.58
CA VAL A 141 8.25 -17.27 -16.74
C VAL A 141 9.63 -17.84 -16.46
N THR A 142 10.06 -17.95 -15.19
CA THR A 142 11.39 -18.46 -14.81
C THR A 142 11.37 -19.76 -14.01
N MET A 143 10.21 -20.29 -13.60
CA MET A 143 10.17 -21.49 -12.75
C MET A 143 10.87 -22.68 -13.39
N HIS A 144 10.81 -22.84 -14.72
CA HIS A 144 11.49 -23.92 -15.43
C HIS A 144 13.00 -23.87 -15.23
N ASN A 145 13.62 -22.69 -15.12
CA ASN A 145 15.05 -22.58 -14.82
C ASN A 145 15.38 -23.19 -13.45
N VAL A 146 14.51 -23.01 -12.46
CA VAL A 146 14.71 -23.62 -11.13
C VAL A 146 14.52 -25.14 -11.18
N VAL A 147 13.64 -25.62 -12.07
CA VAL A 147 13.47 -27.06 -12.33
C VAL A 147 14.74 -27.67 -12.94
N HIS A 148 15.38 -26.97 -13.87
CA HIS A 148 16.67 -27.37 -14.47
C HIS A 148 17.80 -27.45 -13.42
N GLU A 149 17.87 -26.49 -12.50
CA GLU A 149 18.88 -26.46 -11.44
C GLU A 149 18.63 -27.52 -10.34
N MET A 150 17.36 -27.83 -10.06
CA MET A 150 16.95 -28.68 -8.92
C MET A 150 15.90 -29.75 -9.30
N PRO A 151 16.18 -30.62 -10.29
CA PRO A 151 15.18 -31.59 -10.79
C PRO A 151 14.74 -32.60 -9.71
N ASP A 152 15.64 -32.98 -8.80
CA ASP A 152 15.35 -33.92 -7.70
C ASP A 152 14.33 -33.37 -6.70
N VAL A 153 14.32 -32.05 -6.47
CA VAL A 153 13.35 -31.42 -5.55
C VAL A 153 11.97 -31.38 -6.21
N PHE A 154 11.92 -30.97 -7.48
CA PHE A 154 10.67 -30.85 -8.21
C PHE A 154 10.04 -32.19 -8.58
N SER A 155 10.85 -33.24 -8.77
CA SER A 155 10.33 -34.60 -9.00
C SER A 155 9.52 -35.14 -7.82
N ARG A 156 9.84 -34.72 -6.59
CA ARG A 156 9.08 -35.04 -5.37
C ARG A 156 7.79 -34.22 -5.24
N LEU A 157 7.77 -33.00 -5.77
CA LEU A 157 6.62 -32.10 -5.69
C LEU A 157 5.58 -32.36 -6.80
N PHE A 158 6.05 -32.61 -8.03
CA PHE A 158 5.23 -32.65 -9.25
C PHE A 158 5.31 -33.97 -10.04
N SER A 159 6.07 -34.96 -9.57
CA SER A 159 6.43 -36.21 -10.28
C SER A 159 7.63 -36.12 -11.23
N PRO A 160 8.36 -37.24 -11.45
CA PRO A 160 9.46 -37.30 -12.43
C PRO A 160 9.01 -37.06 -13.88
N GLN A 161 7.79 -37.48 -14.24
CA GLN A 161 7.27 -37.33 -15.60
C GLN A 161 7.03 -35.86 -15.95
N TRP A 162 6.51 -35.09 -15.00
CA TRP A 162 6.33 -33.65 -15.17
C TRP A 162 7.67 -32.93 -15.32
N VAL A 163 8.67 -33.29 -14.50
CA VAL A 163 10.02 -32.71 -14.62
C VAL A 163 10.61 -33.03 -15.98
N ALA A 164 10.55 -34.29 -16.43
CA ALA A 164 11.03 -34.67 -17.76
C ALA A 164 10.35 -33.82 -18.86
N HIS A 165 9.03 -33.67 -18.80
CA HIS A 165 8.30 -32.82 -19.75
C HIS A 165 8.79 -31.37 -19.74
N VAL A 166 8.98 -30.75 -18.57
CA VAL A 166 9.48 -29.37 -18.49
C VAL A 166 10.89 -29.27 -19.04
N THR A 167 11.75 -30.23 -18.70
CA THR A 167 13.17 -30.24 -19.12
C THR A 167 13.30 -30.47 -20.64
N ASP A 168 12.41 -31.28 -21.22
CA ASP A 168 12.38 -31.59 -22.66
C ASP A 168 11.76 -30.46 -23.50
N THR A 169 10.90 -29.63 -22.91
CA THR A 169 10.16 -28.57 -23.62
C THR A 169 10.68 -27.16 -23.35
N THR A 170 11.63 -26.98 -22.43
CA THR A 170 12.19 -25.67 -22.08
C THR A 170 13.70 -25.70 -22.00
N GLU A 171 14.34 -24.58 -22.35
CA GLU A 171 15.80 -24.44 -22.28
C GLU A 171 16.20 -23.71 -20.98
N PRO A 172 17.31 -24.12 -20.33
CA PRO A 172 17.82 -23.43 -19.15
C PRO A 172 18.33 -22.02 -19.50
N GLY A 173 18.19 -21.07 -18.57
CA GLY A 173 18.64 -19.69 -18.77
C GLY A 173 17.75 -18.87 -19.70
N THR A 174 16.46 -19.24 -19.82
CA THR A 174 15.50 -18.57 -20.69
C THR A 174 14.26 -18.09 -19.93
N LEU A 175 13.47 -17.21 -20.54
CA LEU A 175 12.12 -16.85 -20.14
C LEU A 175 11.13 -17.65 -20.99
N SER A 176 10.26 -18.42 -20.35
CA SER A 176 9.17 -19.13 -21.04
C SER A 176 7.94 -18.24 -21.09
N PHE A 177 7.52 -17.85 -22.30
CA PHE A 177 6.31 -17.05 -22.50
C PHE A 177 5.52 -17.57 -23.70
N ARG A 178 4.27 -17.98 -23.45
CA ARG A 178 3.34 -18.49 -24.47
C ARG A 178 3.91 -19.64 -25.32
N GLY A 179 4.71 -20.51 -24.71
CA GLY A 179 5.34 -21.64 -25.39
C GLY A 179 6.60 -21.30 -26.18
N HIS A 180 7.10 -20.06 -26.09
CA HIS A 180 8.39 -19.66 -26.65
C HIS A 180 9.40 -19.38 -25.55
N SER A 181 10.66 -19.74 -25.82
CA SER A 181 11.80 -19.48 -24.92
C SER A 181 12.59 -18.28 -25.44
N TYR A 182 12.86 -17.31 -24.56
CA TYR A 182 13.70 -16.15 -24.86
C TYR A 182 14.94 -16.14 -23.96
N PRO A 183 16.16 -16.02 -24.48
CA PRO A 183 17.37 -16.01 -23.64
C PRO A 183 17.41 -14.80 -22.69
N ILE A 184 17.96 -15.01 -21.49
CA ILE A 184 18.18 -13.98 -20.45
C ILE A 184 19.61 -13.44 -20.51
#